data_AF-A0A1H2IE24-F1
#
_entry.id   AF-A0A1H2IE24-F1
#
_cell.length_a   1.000
_cell.length_b   1.000
_cell.length_c   1.000
_cell.angle_alpha   90.00
_cell.angle_beta   90.00
_cell.angle_gamma   90.00
#
_symmetry.space_group_name_H-M   'P 1'
#
loop_
_entity.id
_entity.type
_entity.pdbx_description
1 polymer ?
#
loop_
_entity_poly.entity_id
_entity_poly.type
_entity_poly.pdbx_seq_one_letter_code
_entity_poly.pdbx_strand_id
1 'polypeptide(L)'
;MSTDEFDLGTVFHEVWAAAADPDPGVVAAALLARIPKRHYADALAQALRGYTRVQIGAQRRPGHGGPVSRKVSGIREQYAMGFPLSGGWETPDGWKRLRDCTRDDLLFAASRRRSMAAANVAVAERLEQLAALVPADGVVASIDPEVLDAAA
;
A
#
# COMPACT_ATOMS: atom_id res chain seq x y z
N MET A 1 -23.53 -36.82 7.89
CA MET A 1 -22.92 -36.76 6.54
C MET A 1 -21.72 -35.86 6.66
N SER A 2 -20.50 -36.40 6.51
CA SER A 2 -19.27 -35.61 6.56
C SER A 2 -19.18 -34.86 5.23
N THR A 3 -19.54 -33.58 5.24
CA THR A 3 -19.27 -32.68 4.12
C THR A 3 -17.77 -32.42 4.18
N ASP A 4 -17.04 -32.98 3.21
CA ASP A 4 -15.63 -32.68 2.96
C ASP A 4 -15.52 -31.15 2.84
N GLU A 5 -15.06 -30.47 3.90
CA GLU A 5 -15.07 -29.02 3.99
C GLU A 5 -13.99 -28.46 3.06
N PHE A 6 -14.42 -27.90 1.93
CA PHE A 6 -13.52 -27.34 0.94
C PHE A 6 -13.21 -25.87 1.25
N ASP A 7 -11.93 -25.57 1.47
CA ASP A 7 -11.43 -24.19 1.64
C ASP A 7 -10.58 -23.77 0.44
N LEU A 8 -11.07 -22.79 -0.33
CA LEU A 8 -10.34 -22.22 -1.46
C LEU A 8 -9.06 -21.50 -1.01
N GLY A 9 -9.05 -20.95 0.22
CA GLY A 9 -7.91 -20.25 0.79
C GLY A 9 -6.70 -21.16 0.98
N THR A 10 -6.91 -22.37 1.49
CA THR A 10 -5.85 -23.37 1.62
C THR A 10 -5.22 -23.70 0.26
N VAL A 11 -6.05 -24.02 -0.74
CA VAL A 11 -5.57 -24.35 -2.10
C VAL A 11 -4.83 -23.17 -2.72
N PHE A 12 -5.31 -21.94 -2.50
CA PHE A 12 -4.63 -20.73 -2.96
C PHE A 12 -3.24 -20.59 -2.36
N HIS A 13 -3.10 -20.77 -1.03
CA HIS A 13 -1.80 -20.66 -0.37
C HIS A 13 -0.80 -21.72 -0.86
N GLU A 14 -1.26 -22.95 -1.08
CA GLU A 14 -0.43 -24.01 -1.67
C GLU A 14 0.02 -23.65 -3.09
N VAL A 15 -0.90 -23.13 -3.93
CA VAL A 15 -0.58 -22.70 -5.29
C VAL A 15 0.42 -21.55 -5.28
N TRP A 16 0.19 -20.56 -4.43
CA TRP A 16 1.03 -19.37 -4.32
C TRP A 16 2.43 -19.71 -3.83
N ALA A 17 2.55 -20.57 -2.81
CA ALA A 17 3.84 -21.00 -2.28
C ALA A 17 4.66 -21.80 -3.30
N ALA A 18 4.00 -22.52 -4.21
CA ALA A 18 4.64 -23.29 -5.27
C ALA A 18 4.90 -22.50 -6.56
N ALA A 19 4.38 -21.27 -6.68
CA ALA A 19 4.52 -20.47 -7.90
C ALA A 19 5.90 -19.81 -7.96
N ALA A 20 6.64 -20.07 -9.04
CA ALA A 20 7.91 -19.38 -9.32
C ALA A 20 7.69 -17.95 -9.84
N ASP A 21 6.54 -17.70 -10.47
CA ASP A 21 6.12 -16.40 -11.00
C ASP A 21 4.82 -15.97 -10.28
N PRO A 22 4.80 -14.80 -9.61
CA PRO A 22 3.61 -14.28 -8.94
C PRO A 22 2.58 -13.67 -9.91
N ASP A 23 2.67 -13.90 -11.22
CA ASP A 23 1.66 -13.46 -12.17
C ASP A 23 0.25 -13.96 -11.79
N PRO A 24 -0.74 -13.06 -11.59
CA PRO A 24 -2.08 -13.45 -11.17
C PRO A 24 -2.82 -14.35 -12.15
N GLY A 25 -2.56 -14.21 -13.46
CA GLY A 25 -3.19 -15.03 -14.49
C GLY A 25 -2.69 -16.47 -14.44
N VAL A 26 -1.37 -16.64 -14.28
CA VAL A 26 -0.74 -17.96 -14.11
C VAL A 26 -1.23 -18.64 -12.83
N VAL A 27 -1.28 -17.92 -11.71
CA VAL A 27 -1.79 -18.43 -10.43
C VAL A 27 -3.26 -18.85 -10.53
N ALA A 28 -4.11 -18.05 -11.20
CA ALA A 28 -5.53 -18.37 -11.37
C ALA A 28 -5.75 -19.64 -12.20
N ALA A 29 -4.98 -19.82 -13.29
CA ALA A 29 -5.05 -21.03 -14.10
C ALA A 29 -4.60 -22.28 -13.30
N ALA A 30 -3.53 -22.16 -12.53
CA ALA A 30 -3.02 -23.23 -11.66
C ALA A 30 -4.01 -23.57 -10.53
N LEU A 31 -4.68 -22.56 -9.96
CA LEU A 31 -5.74 -22.75 -8.97
C LEU A 31 -6.91 -23.52 -9.57
N LEU A 32 -7.41 -23.12 -10.74
CA LEU A 32 -8.52 -23.79 -11.42
C LEU A 32 -8.22 -25.26 -11.72
N ALA A 33 -6.98 -25.58 -12.11
CA ALA A 33 -6.55 -26.94 -12.37
C ALA A 33 -6.51 -27.84 -11.11
N ARG A 34 -6.33 -27.25 -9.92
CA ARG A 34 -6.26 -27.97 -8.64
C ARG A 34 -7.61 -28.15 -7.94
N ILE A 35 -8.61 -27.33 -8.26
CA ILE A 35 -9.93 -27.44 -7.64
C ILE A 35 -10.69 -28.64 -8.25
N PRO A 36 -11.15 -29.63 -7.46
CA PRO A 36 -12.00 -30.69 -7.97
C PRO A 36 -13.34 -30.13 -8.46
N LYS A 37 -13.86 -30.61 -9.59
CA LYS A 37 -15.12 -30.13 -10.19
C LYS A 37 -16.31 -30.12 -9.21
N ARG A 38 -16.35 -31.08 -8.28
CA ARG A 38 -17.38 -31.17 -7.23
C ARG A 38 -17.42 -29.97 -6.30
N HIS A 39 -16.32 -29.24 -6.15
CA HIS A 39 -16.19 -28.05 -5.29
C HIS A 39 -16.25 -26.73 -6.07
N TYR A 40 -16.56 -26.75 -7.37
CA TYR A 40 -16.62 -25.50 -8.17
C TYR A 40 -17.66 -24.51 -7.65
N ALA A 41 -18.82 -25.01 -7.19
CA ALA A 41 -19.85 -24.17 -6.61
C ALA A 41 -19.34 -23.48 -5.32
N ASP A 42 -18.69 -24.24 -4.43
CA ASP A 42 -18.15 -23.73 -3.18
C ASP A 42 -17.00 -22.73 -3.42
N ALA A 43 -16.07 -23.06 -4.31
CA ALA A 43 -14.98 -22.19 -4.72
C ALA A 43 -15.49 -20.87 -5.31
N LEU A 44 -16.49 -20.95 -6.19
CA LEU A 44 -17.10 -19.77 -6.79
C LEU A 44 -17.80 -18.90 -5.74
N ALA A 45 -18.54 -19.50 -4.80
CA ALA A 45 -19.20 -18.79 -3.71
C ALA A 45 -18.18 -18.05 -2.82
N GLN A 46 -17.06 -18.69 -2.48
CA GLN A 46 -15.98 -18.09 -1.70
C GLN A 46 -15.31 -16.92 -2.45
N ALA A 47 -15.00 -17.10 -3.74
CA ALA A 47 -14.38 -16.07 -4.58
C ALA A 47 -15.31 -14.85 -4.81
N LEU A 48 -16.59 -15.10 -5.07
CA LEU A 48 -17.58 -14.04 -5.33
C LEU A 48 -17.80 -13.13 -4.12
N ARG A 49 -17.60 -13.62 -2.89
CA ARG A 49 -17.70 -12.78 -1.68
C ARG A 49 -16.70 -11.63 -1.69
N GLY A 50 -15.45 -11.92 -2.06
CA GLY A 50 -14.39 -10.93 -2.20
C GLY A 50 -14.70 -9.92 -3.33
N TYR A 51 -15.06 -10.43 -4.51
CA TYR A 51 -15.43 -9.61 -5.65
C TYR A 51 -16.60 -8.66 -5.35
N THR A 52 -17.68 -9.20 -4.76
CA THR A 52 -18.88 -8.43 -4.41
C THR A 52 -18.54 -7.32 -3.41
N ARG A 53 -17.70 -7.59 -2.41
CA ARG A 53 -17.24 -6.56 -1.46
C ARG A 53 -16.49 -5.43 -2.16
N VAL A 54 -15.62 -5.75 -3.12
CA VAL A 54 -14.89 -4.75 -3.92
C VAL A 54 -15.84 -3.90 -4.74
N GLN A 55 -16.81 -4.52 -5.42
CA GLN A 55 -17.79 -3.81 -6.26
C GLN A 55 -18.70 -2.90 -5.43
N ILE A 56 -19.20 -3.36 -4.27
CA ILE A 56 -19.96 -2.53 -3.34
C ILE A 56 -19.14 -1.32 -2.88
N GLY A 57 -17.85 -1.54 -2.56
CA GLY A 57 -16.94 -0.45 -2.20
C GLY A 57 -16.75 0.57 -3.31
N ALA A 58 -16.59 0.11 -4.55
CA ALA A 58 -16.46 0.97 -5.73
C ALA A 58 -17.74 1.79 -6.00
N GLN A 59 -18.91 1.17 -5.87
CA GLN A 59 -20.20 1.85 -6.08
C GLN A 59 -20.51 2.90 -5.00
N ARG A 60 -20.09 2.67 -3.75
CA ARG A 60 -20.28 3.62 -2.64
C ARG A 60 -19.44 4.90 -2.75
N ARG A 61 -18.47 4.94 -3.67
CA ARG A 61 -17.58 6.09 -3.88
C ARG A 61 -17.72 6.59 -5.33
N PRO A 62 -18.82 7.26 -5.68
CA PRO A 62 -19.00 7.82 -7.00
C PRO A 62 -18.05 9.00 -7.18
N GLY A 63 -17.14 8.88 -8.14
CA GLY A 63 -16.15 9.89 -8.48
C GLY A 63 -14.77 9.51 -7.97
N HIS A 64 -13.86 9.33 -8.91
CA HIS A 64 -12.41 9.65 -8.94
C HIS A 64 -11.84 8.80 -10.08
N GLY A 65 -12.36 9.06 -11.29
CA GLY A 65 -11.99 8.38 -12.53
C GLY A 65 -10.60 8.79 -12.99
N GLY A 66 -9.62 8.03 -12.53
CA GLY A 66 -8.25 7.98 -13.04
C GLY A 66 -7.51 6.86 -12.31
N PRO A 67 -6.57 6.13 -12.94
CA PRO A 67 -5.79 5.10 -12.27
C PRO A 67 -4.78 5.76 -11.33
N VAL A 68 -5.27 6.29 -10.22
CA VAL A 68 -4.42 6.68 -9.09
C VAL A 68 -4.02 5.36 -8.43
N SER A 69 -2.71 5.07 -8.39
CA SER A 69 -2.16 3.90 -7.70
C SER A 69 -2.89 3.71 -6.37
N ARG A 70 -3.43 2.50 -6.10
CA ARG A 70 -4.19 2.21 -4.86
C ARG A 70 -3.45 2.69 -3.61
N LYS A 71 -2.12 2.70 -3.66
CA LYS A 71 -1.23 3.23 -2.64
C LYS A 71 -1.39 4.74 -2.44
N VAL A 72 -1.37 5.53 -3.52
CA VAL A 72 -1.51 6.99 -3.47
C VAL A 72 -2.92 7.39 -3.04
N SER A 73 -3.96 6.68 -3.48
CA SER A 73 -5.33 6.92 -3.02
C SER A 73 -5.51 6.57 -1.55
N GLY A 74 -4.91 5.47 -1.06
CA GLY A 74 -4.94 5.10 0.35
C GLY A 74 -4.20 6.10 1.24
N ILE A 75 -3.03 6.58 0.80
CA ILE A 75 -2.26 7.61 1.49
C ILE A 75 -3.04 8.94 1.50
N ARG A 76 -3.62 9.35 0.37
CA ARG A 76 -4.43 10.58 0.29
C ARG A 76 -5.71 10.47 1.10
N GLU A 77 -6.39 9.33 1.13
CA GLU A 77 -7.51 9.09 2.05
C GLU A 77 -7.06 9.16 3.51
N GLN A 78 -5.90 8.59 3.85
CA GLN A 78 -5.34 8.65 5.20
C GLN A 78 -4.99 10.09 5.63
N TYR A 79 -4.50 10.93 4.71
CA TYR A 79 -4.22 12.35 4.97
C TYR A 79 -5.49 13.24 4.93
N ALA A 80 -6.41 12.99 3.99
CA ALA A 80 -7.65 13.76 3.80
C ALA A 80 -8.72 13.45 4.85
N MET A 81 -8.69 12.26 5.45
CA MET A 81 -9.46 11.94 6.67
C MET A 81 -8.90 12.63 7.92
N GLY A 82 -7.91 13.52 7.77
CA GLY A 82 -7.56 14.59 8.69
C GLY A 82 -7.30 14.10 10.11
N PHE A 83 -6.05 13.67 10.39
CA PHE A 83 -5.53 13.40 11.75
C PHE A 83 -6.61 12.97 12.74
N PRO A 84 -7.39 11.91 12.43
CA PRO A 84 -8.56 11.68 13.24
C PRO A 84 -8.05 11.29 14.62
N LEU A 85 -8.66 11.87 15.66
CA LEU A 85 -8.41 11.51 17.06
C LEU A 85 -8.58 9.98 17.29
N SER A 86 -9.17 9.27 16.33
CA SER A 86 -9.32 7.81 16.28
C SER A 86 -8.15 7.05 15.63
N GLY A 87 -7.20 7.73 14.99
CA GLY A 87 -5.98 7.13 14.45
C GLY A 87 -4.99 6.79 15.56
N GLY A 88 -4.16 5.77 15.32
CA GLY A 88 -3.02 5.48 16.20
C GLY A 88 -1.95 6.57 16.08
N TRP A 89 -1.32 6.90 17.20
CA TRP A 89 -0.18 7.80 17.32
C TRP A 89 1.02 6.98 17.76
N GLU A 90 2.15 7.23 17.12
CA GLU A 90 3.39 6.55 17.46
C GLU A 90 4.03 7.21 18.68
N THR A 91 4.33 6.39 19.67
CA THR A 91 4.93 6.78 20.95
C THR A 91 6.16 5.91 21.25
N PRO A 92 6.95 6.22 22.30
CA PRO A 92 8.11 5.40 22.64
C PRO A 92 7.79 3.93 22.88
N ASP A 93 6.58 3.63 23.37
CA ASP A 93 6.12 2.26 23.69
C ASP A 93 5.37 1.60 22.53
N GLY A 94 5.27 2.26 21.37
CA GLY A 94 4.54 1.78 20.20
C GLY A 94 3.33 2.63 19.83
N TRP A 95 2.37 2.03 19.11
CA TRP A 95 1.20 2.75 18.60
C TRP A 95 0.05 2.78 19.63
N LYS A 96 -0.35 3.97 20.07
CA LYS A 96 -1.47 4.19 21.01
C LYS A 96 -2.61 4.96 20.34
N ARG A 97 -3.87 4.78 20.75
CA ARG A 97 -4.93 5.71 20.31
C ARG A 97 -4.77 7.02 21.05
N LEU A 98 -5.26 8.12 20.50
CA LEU A 98 -5.07 9.44 21.12
C LEU A 98 -5.56 9.51 22.57
N ARG A 99 -6.70 8.89 22.87
CA ARG A 99 -7.27 8.83 24.23
C ARG A 99 -6.37 8.09 25.24
N ASP A 100 -5.46 7.26 24.75
CA ASP A 100 -4.55 6.44 25.53
C ASP A 100 -3.13 7.07 25.58
N CYS A 101 -2.93 8.23 24.95
CA CYS A 101 -1.66 8.96 24.95
C CYS A 101 -1.52 9.84 26.19
N THR A 102 -0.34 9.79 26.80
CA THR A 102 0.10 10.75 27.82
C THR A 102 0.60 12.06 27.18
N ARG A 103 0.87 13.08 28.00
CA ARG A 103 1.52 14.32 27.55
C ARG A 103 2.87 14.03 26.87
N ASP A 104 3.66 13.13 27.43
CA ASP A 104 4.99 12.83 26.93
C ASP A 104 4.93 12.06 25.60
N ASP A 105 3.96 11.16 25.43
CA ASP A 105 3.67 10.50 24.15
C ASP A 105 3.38 11.54 23.04
N LEU A 106 2.61 12.59 23.36
CA LEU A 106 2.28 13.66 22.41
C LEU A 106 3.48 14.56 22.09
N LEU A 107 4.29 14.89 23.10
CA LEU A 107 5.52 15.66 22.89
C LEU A 107 6.53 14.88 22.05
N PHE A 108 6.64 13.57 22.27
CA PHE A 108 7.46 12.68 21.44
C PHE A 108 6.96 12.67 19.99
N ALA A 109 5.66 12.44 19.77
CA ALA A 109 5.08 12.44 18.43
C ALA A 109 5.30 13.78 17.72
N ALA A 110 5.15 14.92 18.42
CA ALA A 110 5.43 16.24 17.89
C ALA A 110 6.91 16.43 17.53
N SER A 111 7.83 16.00 18.40
CA SER A 111 9.27 16.05 18.14
C SER A 111 9.62 15.26 16.88
N ARG A 112 9.14 14.02 16.77
CA ARG A 112 9.35 13.16 15.60
C ARG A 112 8.82 13.78 14.31
N ARG A 113 7.63 14.39 14.35
CA ARG A 113 7.06 15.10 13.20
C ARG A 113 7.93 16.28 12.77
N ARG A 114 8.48 17.05 13.72
CA ARG A 114 9.43 18.13 13.41
C ARG A 114 10.71 17.59 12.79
N SER A 115 11.27 16.50 13.31
CA SER A 115 12.45 15.85 12.72
C SER A 115 12.19 15.37 11.28
N MET A 116 11.04 14.75 11.02
CA MET A 116 10.65 14.34 9.66
C MET A 116 10.46 15.55 8.74
N ALA A 117 9.86 16.64 9.24
CA ALA A 117 9.71 17.87 8.46
C ALA A 117 11.08 18.47 8.10
N ALA A 118 12.00 18.54 9.05
CA ALA A 118 13.37 19.02 8.81
C ALA A 118 14.10 18.15 7.76
N ALA A 119 13.99 16.82 7.86
CA ALA A 119 14.57 15.92 6.87
C ALA A 119 13.95 16.12 5.48
N ASN A 120 12.63 16.29 5.39
CA ASN A 120 11.96 16.55 4.11
C ASN A 120 12.38 17.89 3.49
N VAL A 121 12.59 18.93 4.31
CA VAL A 121 13.12 20.23 3.83
C VAL A 121 14.52 20.05 3.25
N ALA A 122 15.42 19.36 3.96
CA ALA A 122 16.78 19.09 3.45
C ALA A 122 16.77 18.30 2.14
N VAL A 123 15.87 17.31 2.00
CA VAL A 123 15.69 16.59 0.73
C VAL A 123 15.18 17.52 -0.38
N ALA A 124 14.25 18.43 -0.07
CA ALA A 124 13.75 19.40 -1.04
C ALA A 124 14.86 20.34 -1.52
N GLU A 125 15.66 20.90 -0.60
CA GLU A 125 16.81 21.75 -0.93
C GLU A 125 17.81 21.03 -1.85
N ARG A 126 18.09 19.75 -1.58
CA ARG A 126 18.94 18.91 -2.45
C ARG A 126 18.32 18.74 -3.84
N LEU A 127 17.01 18.51 -3.92
CA LEU A 127 16.32 18.39 -5.21
C LEU A 127 16.33 19.71 -5.99
N GLU A 128 16.25 20.86 -5.31
CA GLU A 128 16.39 22.18 -5.94
C GLU A 128 17.81 22.40 -6.48
N GLN A 129 18.84 22.00 -5.73
CA GLN A 129 20.23 22.03 -6.20
C GLN A 129 20.44 21.15 -7.42
N LEU A 130 19.89 19.92 -7.42
CA LEU A 130 19.94 19.03 -8.58
C LEU A 130 19.18 19.61 -9.77
N ALA A 131 18.01 20.21 -9.55
CA ALA A 131 17.22 20.81 -10.62
C ALA A 131 17.97 21.96 -11.31
N ALA A 132 18.82 22.70 -10.59
CA ALA A 132 19.67 23.73 -11.18
C ALA A 132 20.74 23.19 -12.14
N LEU A 133 21.07 21.89 -12.06
CA LEU A 133 22.03 21.21 -12.94
C LEU A 133 21.35 20.60 -14.18
N VAL A 134 20.02 20.44 -14.16
CA VAL A 134 19.26 19.89 -15.31
C VAL A 134 18.94 21.01 -16.30
N PRO A 135 19.19 20.83 -17.61
CA PRO A 135 18.71 21.76 -18.64
C PRO A 135 17.17 21.91 -18.58
N ALA A 136 16.64 23.07 -18.98
CA ALA A 136 15.21 23.38 -18.84
C ALA A 136 14.26 22.39 -19.56
N ASP A 137 14.74 21.75 -20.63
CA ASP A 137 14.07 20.71 -21.42
C ASP A 137 14.71 19.31 -21.25
N GLY A 138 15.62 19.19 -20.29
CA GLY A 138 16.39 17.98 -20.01
C GLY A 138 15.77 17.07 -18.96
N VAL A 139 16.45 15.94 -18.73
CA VAL A 139 16.13 14.98 -17.68
C VAL A 139 17.37 14.75 -16.82
N VAL A 140 17.24 14.32 -15.57
CA VAL A 140 18.40 14.10 -14.67
C VAL A 140 19.47 13.20 -15.29
N ALA A 141 19.08 12.24 -16.13
CA ALA A 141 19.98 11.35 -16.85
C ALA A 141 20.91 12.06 -17.86
N SER A 142 20.68 13.33 -18.17
CA SER A 142 21.56 14.15 -19.01
C SER A 142 22.67 14.86 -18.22
N ILE A 143 22.69 14.75 -16.88
CA ILE A 143 23.77 15.28 -16.05
C ILE A 143 24.94 14.28 -16.08
N ASP A 144 26.17 14.81 -16.15
CA ASP A 144 27.39 14.02 -16.03
C ASP A 144 27.43 13.25 -14.68
N PRO A 145 27.70 11.94 -14.66
CA PRO A 145 27.78 11.15 -13.43
C PRO A 145 28.76 11.71 -12.39
N GLU A 146 29.89 12.30 -12.81
CA GLU A 146 30.88 12.87 -11.89
C GLU A 146 30.33 14.11 -11.18
N VAL A 147 29.50 14.90 -11.87
CA VAL A 147 28.82 16.07 -11.31
C VAL A 147 27.69 15.63 -10.36
N LEU A 148 27.01 14.54 -10.69
CA LEU A 148 25.95 13.97 -9.86
C LEU A 148 26.51 13.43 -8.53
N ASP A 149 27.64 12.73 -8.58
CA ASP A 149 28.32 12.16 -7.40
C ASP A 149 28.90 13.26 -6.50
N ALA A 150 29.40 14.36 -7.08
CA ALA A 150 29.89 15.50 -6.31
C ALA A 150 28.76 16.27 -5.58
N ALA A 151 27.52 16.17 -6.06
CA ALA A 151 26.33 16.76 -5.45
C ALA A 151 25.61 15.80 -4.48
N ALA A 152 26.09 14.56 -4.33
CA ALA A 152 25.43 13.50 -3.58
C ALA A 152 25.79 13.43 -2.09
#